data_AF-A0A3N4MU99-F1
#
_entry.id   AF-A0A3N4MU99-F1
#
_cell.length_a   1.000
_cell.length_b   1.000
_cell.length_c   1.000
_cell.angle_alpha   90.00
_cell.angle_beta   90.00
_cell.angle_gamma   90.00
#
_symmetry.space_group_name_H-M   'P 1'
#
loop_
_entity.id
_entity.type
_entity.pdbx_description
1 polymer ?
#
loop_
_entity_poly.entity_id
_entity_poly.type
_entity_poly.pdbx_seq_one_letter_code
_entity_poly.pdbx_strand_id
1 'polypeptide(L)' 'MIQATIFKSNQSQAVRLPKAVAFPDDVKKVSVVVIGKSRLLTPSENLWDDWFDQLPQANFPEREASFQANRESF' A
#
# COMPACT_ATOMS: atom_id res chain seq x y z
N MET A 1 -11.08 21.47 -3.91
CA MET A 1 -9.73 21.07 -3.45
C MET A 1 -9.75 21.07 -1.93
N ILE A 2 -9.33 19.99 -1.27
CA ILE A 2 -9.38 19.90 0.20
C ILE A 2 -8.09 20.52 0.76
N GLN A 3 -8.23 21.39 1.76
CA GLN A 3 -7.11 22.04 2.44
C GLN A 3 -6.99 21.51 3.86
N ALA A 4 -5.76 21.43 4.36
CA ALA A 4 -5.45 21.01 5.71
C ALA A 4 -4.45 22.00 6.32
N THR A 5 -4.52 22.19 7.63
CA THR A 5 -3.61 23.09 8.34
C THR A 5 -2.39 22.31 8.84
N ILE A 6 -1.22 22.89 8.63
CA ILE A 6 0.05 22.43 9.22
C ILE A 6 0.25 23.19 10.53
N PHE A 7 0.59 22.45 11.59
CA PHE A 7 0.90 23.01 12.90
C PHE A 7 2.12 22.31 13.51
N LYS A 8 2.71 22.91 14.54
CA LYS A 8 3.77 22.28 15.34
C LYS A 8 3.15 21.50 16.49
N SER A 9 3.63 20.27 16.70
CA SER A 9 3.33 19.45 17.87
C SER A 9 4.64 19.08 18.55
N ASN A 10 4.90 19.64 19.73
CA ASN A 10 6.21 19.58 20.38
C ASN A 10 7.32 20.08 19.41
N GLN A 11 8.26 19.20 19.04
CA GLN A 11 9.37 19.50 18.15
C GLN A 11 9.12 19.09 16.69
N SER A 12 7.96 18.49 16.35
CA SER A 12 7.63 18.02 15.01
C SER A 12 6.52 18.83 14.33
N GLN A 13 6.37 18.66 13.02
CA GLN A 13 5.24 19.19 12.25
C GLN A 13 4.17 18.11 12.09
N ALA A 14 2.91 18.53 12.17
CA ALA A 14 1.75 17.68 11.96
C ALA A 14 0.77 18.34 10.98
N VAL A 15 0.04 17.50 10.25
CA VAL A 15 -1.05 17.91 9.35
C VAL A 15 -2.36 17.42 9.95
N ARG A 16 -3.35 18.30 10.13
CA ARG A 16 -4.69 17.89 10.56
C ARG A 16 -5.51 17.45 9.35
N LEU A 17 -5.63 16.14 9.13
CA LEU A 17 -6.43 15.60 8.02
C LEU A 17 -7.93 15.80 8.28
N PRO A 18 -8.68 16.45 7.37
CA PRO A 18 -10.14 16.49 7.43
C PRO A 18 -10.74 15.10 7.28
N LYS A 19 -11.94 14.88 7.86
CA LYS A 19 -12.63 13.59 7.83
C LYS A 19 -12.80 13.00 6.41
N ALA A 20 -12.98 13.85 5.40
CA ALA A 20 -13.15 13.43 4.00
C ALA A 20 -11.90 12.78 3.38
N VAL A 21 -10.71 12.96 3.97
CA VAL A 21 -9.43 12.43 3.50
C VAL A 21 -8.64 11.76 4.63
N ALA A 22 -9.32 11.37 5.71
CA ALA A 22 -8.71 10.61 6.78
C ALA A 22 -8.39 9.19 6.28
N PHE A 23 -7.28 8.63 6.77
CA PHE A 23 -7.04 7.21 6.60
C PHE A 23 -8.08 6.38 7.37
N PRO A 24 -8.30 5.12 6.98
CA PRO A 24 -9.03 4.15 7.79
C PRO A 24 -8.45 4.02 9.22
N ASP A 25 -9.28 3.65 10.20
CA ASP A 25 -8.92 3.62 11.62
C ASP A 25 -7.83 2.57 11.97
N ASP A 26 -7.65 1.57 11.13
CA ASP A 26 -6.62 0.53 11.24
C ASP A 26 -5.23 1.03 10.81
N VAL A 27 -5.15 2.09 10.00
CA VAL A 27 -3.87 2.65 9.53
C VAL A 27 -3.26 3.56 10.60
N LYS A 28 -2.29 3.01 11.34
CA LYS A 28 -1.57 3.75 12.39
C LYS A 28 -0.25 4.37 11.96
N LYS A 29 0.33 3.88 10.87
CA LYS A 29 1.65 4.27 10.38
C LYS A 29 1.62 4.45 8.87
N VAL A 30 2.37 5.44 8.40
CA VAL A 30 2.51 5.77 6.99
C VAL A 30 3.99 5.97 6.66
N SER A 31 4.41 5.48 5.51
CA SER A 31 5.65 5.90 4.88
C SER A 31 5.46 7.28 4.25
N VAL A 32 6.50 8.10 4.33
CA VAL A 32 6.48 9.48 3.84
C VAL A 32 7.54 9.61 2.74
N VAL A 33 7.11 9.87 1.51
CA VAL A 33 8.01 10.12 0.37
C VAL A 33 8.05 11.62 0.09
N VAL A 34 9.26 12.16 -0.05
CA VAL A 34 9.51 13.58 -0.36
C VAL A 34 9.55 13.77 -1.87
N ILE A 35 8.65 14.58 -2.41
CA ILE A 35 8.59 14.90 -3.84
C ILE A 35 8.65 16.42 -3.98
N GLY A 36 9.87 16.98 -3.98
CA GLY A 36 10.09 18.42 -3.93
C GLY A 36 9.45 19.05 -2.68
N LYS A 37 8.50 19.98 -2.90
CA LYS A 37 7.72 20.62 -1.81
C LYS A 37 6.53 19.78 -1.33
N SER A 38 6.22 18.68 -2.02
CA SER A 38 5.12 17.79 -1.69
C SER A 38 5.57 16.64 -0.78
N ARG A 39 4.61 16.04 -0.07
CA ARG A 39 4.79 14.82 0.72
C ARG A 39 3.71 13.83 0.30
N LEU A 40 4.12 12.63 -0.12
CA LEU A 40 3.22 11.51 -0.40
C LEU A 40 3.20 10.61 0.83
N LEU A 41 2.01 10.31 1.33
CA LEU A 41 1.77 9.47 2.51
C LEU A 41 1.12 8.17 2.05
N THR A 42 1.75 7.04 2.34
CA THR A 42 1.23 5.71 2.00
C THR A 42 1.20 4.85 3.27
N PRO A 43 0.15 4.07 3.55
CA PRO A 43 0.14 3.13 4.68
C PRO A 43 1.38 2.23 4.67
N SER A 44 2.07 2.10 5.81
CA SER A 44 3.31 1.32 5.87
C SER A 44 3.09 -0.19 5.81
N GLU A 45 1.90 -0.68 6.15
CA GLU A 45 1.61 -2.12 6.28
C GLU A 45 1.07 -2.79 5.01
N ASN A 46 1.21 -2.14 3.85
CA ASN A 46 0.63 -2.60 2.57
C ASN A 46 1.64 -2.55 1.40
N LEU A 47 2.94 -2.71 1.67
CA LEU A 47 3.94 -2.81 0.61
C LEU A 47 3.98 -4.27 0.12
N TRP A 48 3.76 -4.46 -1.17
CA TRP A 48 4.01 -5.74 -1.83
C TRP A 48 5.43 -6.24 -1.55
N ASP A 49 6.40 -5.33 -1.44
CA ASP A 49 7.79 -5.64 -1.10
C ASP A 49 7.90 -6.33 0.27
N ASP A 50 7.24 -5.79 1.31
CA ASP A 50 7.25 -6.39 2.66
C ASP A 50 6.60 -7.78 2.68
N TRP A 51 5.58 -8.01 1.85
CA TRP A 51 4.96 -9.33 1.71
C TRP A 51 5.86 -10.32 0.97
N PHE A 52 6.51 -9.90 -0.12
CA PHE A 52 7.45 -10.73 -0.88
C PHE A 52 8.70 -11.09 -0.07
N ASP A 53 9.23 -10.17 0.74
CA ASP A 53 10.38 -10.42 1.62
C ASP A 53 10.08 -11.42 2.74
N GLN A 54 8.81 -11.59 3.10
CA GLN A 54 8.36 -12.58 4.09
C GLN A 54 8.10 -13.98 3.48
N LEU A 55 8.12 -14.13 2.16
CA LEU A 55 7.90 -15.43 1.54
C LEU A 55 9.16 -16.30 1.71
N PRO A 56 9.05 -17.52 2.27
CA PRO A 56 10.14 -18.50 2.17
C PRO A 56 10.43 -18.77 0.69
N GLN A 57 11.68 -19.16 0.35
CA GLN A 57 12.01 -19.64 -0.99
C GLN A 57 10.95 -20.67 -1.40
N ALA A 58 10.14 -20.30 -2.37
CA ALA A 58 8.91 -21.01 -2.59
C ALA A 58 9.20 -22.33 -3.27
N ASN A 59 9.08 -23.42 -2.51
CA ASN A 59 9.02 -24.77 -3.05
C ASN A 59 7.57 -25.04 -3.49
N PHE A 60 7.14 -24.35 -4.55
CA PHE A 60 5.82 -24.58 -5.12
C PHE A 60 5.85 -25.94 -5.83
N PRO A 61 4.96 -26.89 -5.47
CA PRO A 61 4.84 -28.13 -6.22
C PRO A 61 4.44 -27.82 -7.66
N GLU A 62 4.90 -28.66 -8.59
CA GLU A 62 4.57 -28.51 -10.00
C GLU A 62 3.05 -28.59 -10.16
N ARG A 63 2.45 -27.55 -10.75
CA ARG A 63 1.01 -27.48 -10.94
C ARG A 63 0.60 -28.58 -11.92
N GLU A 64 -0.40 -29.39 -11.55
CA GLU A 64 -0.98 -30.37 -12.45
C GLU A 64 -1.44 -29.69 -13.75
N ALA A 65 -0.98 -30.23 -14.88
CA ALA A 65 -1.36 -29.72 -16.18
C ALA A 65 -2.87 -29.87 -16.37
N SER A 66 -3.57 -28.77 -16.61
CA SER A 66 -4.99 -28.81 -16.93
C SER A 66 -5.17 -29.51 -18.28
N PHE A 67 -6.08 -30.49 -18.32
CA PHE A 67 -6.52 -31.09 -19.58
C PHE A 67 -7.21 -30.04 -20.45
N GLN A 68 -6.67 -29.78 -21.64
CA GLN A 68 -7.36 -28.99 -22.65
C GLN A 68 -8.12 -29.94 -23.58
N ALA A 69 -9.45 -29.95 -23.47
CA ALA A 69 -10.30 -30.70 -24.40
C ALA A 69 -10.15 -30.13 -25.82
N ASN A 70 -10.16 -31.02 -26.82
CA ASN A 70 -10.17 -30.61 -28.22
C ASN A 70 -11.40 -29.73 -28.48
N ARG A 71 -11.16 -28.53 -29.03
CA ARG A 71 -12.24 -27.63 -29.46
C ARG A 71 -12.88 -28.20 -30.72
N GLU A 72 -14.21 -28.26 -30.74
CA GLU A 72 -14.94 -28.60 -31.96
C GLU A 72 -14.62 -27.58 -33.05
N SER A 73 -14.42 -28.08 -34.26
CA SER A 73 -14.25 -27.24 -35.45
C SER A 73 -15.62 -26.72 -35.84
N PHE A 74 -15.78 -25.40 -35.93
CA PHE A 74 -17.01 -24.77 -36.43
C PHE A 74 -17.23 -25.05 -37.91
#